data_AF-A0A9K3IP76-F1
#
_entry.id   AF-A0A9K3IP76-F1
#
_cell.length_a   1.000
_cell.length_b   1.000
_cell.length_c   1.000
_cell.angle_alpha   90.00
_cell.angle_beta   90.00
_cell.angle_gamma   90.00
#
_symmetry.space_group_name_H-M   'P 1'
#
loop_
_entity.id
_entity.type
_entity.pdbx_description
1 polymer ?
#
loop_
_entity_poly.entity_id
_entity_poly.type
_entity_poly.pdbx_seq_one_letter_code
_entity_poly.pdbx_strand_id
1 'polypeptide(L)'
;MVSEVNSTKLNKTIMTQLVKVHRNIDLGMKLPVYDERRALYTAGRLPFIAKEFTVTIEDDIEWIGITKWTPKRSTVQHSGSRPIFFR
;
A
#
# COMPACT_ATOMS: atom_id res chain seq x y z
N MET A 1 -4.05 -16.43 14.93
CA MET A 1 -3.91 -16.84 13.52
C MET A 1 -4.63 -15.79 12.68
N VAL A 2 -3.90 -14.87 12.05
CA VAL A 2 -4.53 -13.96 11.08
C VAL A 2 -4.64 -14.76 9.79
N SER A 3 -5.87 -14.99 9.33
CA SER A 3 -6.09 -15.70 8.08
C SER A 3 -5.44 -14.91 6.94
N GLU A 4 -4.75 -15.58 6.03
CA GLU A 4 -4.10 -14.97 4.86
C GLU A 4 -5.08 -14.03 4.10
N VAL A 5 -6.36 -14.40 4.08
CA VAL A 5 -7.48 -13.64 3.51
C VAL A 5 -7.67 -12.25 4.14
N ASN A 6 -7.49 -12.11 5.46
CA ASN A 6 -7.63 -10.83 6.16
C ASN A 6 -6.43 -9.90 5.86
N SER A 7 -5.23 -10.48 5.75
CA SER A 7 -4.04 -9.75 5.32
C SER A 7 -4.17 -9.23 3.89
N THR A 8 -4.78 -9.99 2.98
CA THR A 8 -5.03 -9.53 1.60
C THR A 8 -5.98 -8.34 1.55
N LYS A 9 -7.10 -8.37 2.31
CA LYS A 9 -8.03 -7.24 2.41
C LYS A 9 -7.33 -5.99 2.97
N LEU A 10 -6.61 -6.15 4.08
CA LEU A 10 -5.85 -5.07 4.70
C LEU A 10 -4.78 -4.48 3.76
N ASN A 11 -4.04 -5.34 3.05
CA ASN A 11 -3.03 -4.90 2.09
C ASN A 11 -3.66 -4.11 0.93
N LYS A 12 -4.79 -4.57 0.38
CA LYS A 12 -5.53 -3.81 -0.64
C LYS A 12 -5.95 -2.43 -0.13
N THR A 13 -6.44 -2.34 1.11
CA THR A 13 -6.82 -1.06 1.71
C THR A 13 -5.61 -0.13 1.87
N ILE A 14 -4.48 -0.65 2.37
CA ILE A 14 -3.21 0.07 2.48
C ILE A 14 -2.77 0.60 1.12
N MET A 15 -2.78 -0.24 0.09
CA MET A 15 -2.40 0.15 -1.27
C MET A 15 -3.32 1.21 -1.85
N THR A 16 -4.62 1.07 -1.63
CA THR A 16 -5.62 2.04 -2.12
C THR A 16 -5.39 3.41 -1.47
N GLN A 17 -5.19 3.45 -0.15
CA GLN A 17 -4.92 4.70 0.57
C GLN A 17 -3.58 5.31 0.16
N LEU A 18 -2.54 4.49 -0.02
CA LEU A 18 -1.24 4.94 -0.50
C LEU A 18 -1.36 5.65 -1.84
N VAL A 19 -2.01 5.02 -2.82
CA VAL A 19 -2.19 5.62 -4.14
C VAL A 19 -3.05 6.88 -4.06
N LYS A 20 -4.13 6.86 -3.27
CA LYS A 20 -5.02 8.01 -3.09
C LYS A 20 -4.28 9.24 -2.56
N VAL A 21 -3.46 9.07 -1.52
CA VAL A 21 -2.78 10.19 -0.84
C VAL A 21 -1.48 10.59 -1.54
N HIS A 22 -0.71 9.61 -2.04
CA HIS A 22 0.66 9.85 -2.51
C HIS A 22 0.84 9.88 -4.02
N ARG A 23 -0.20 9.64 -4.83
CA ARG A 23 -0.10 9.60 -6.30
C ARG A 23 0.54 10.85 -6.90
N ASN A 24 0.06 12.02 -6.50
CA ASN A 24 0.45 13.29 -7.13
C ASN A 24 1.73 13.87 -6.53
N ILE A 25 2.08 13.50 -5.29
CA ILE A 25 3.22 14.06 -4.56
C ILE A 25 4.47 13.19 -4.68
N ASP A 26 4.33 11.88 -4.57
CA ASP A 26 5.48 10.97 -4.42
C ASP A 26 5.56 9.93 -5.53
N LEU A 27 4.43 9.42 -6.03
CA LEU A 27 4.44 8.35 -7.04
C LEU A 27 4.64 8.88 -8.47
N GLY A 28 4.74 10.20 -8.65
CA GLY A 28 4.92 10.83 -9.96
C GLY A 28 3.75 10.52 -10.90
N MET A 29 2.52 10.60 -10.39
CA MET A 29 1.25 10.32 -11.08
C MET A 29 1.05 8.88 -11.58
N LYS A 30 1.99 7.97 -11.28
CA LYS A 30 1.92 6.56 -11.69
C LYS A 30 0.74 5.86 -11.02
N LEU A 31 0.13 4.94 -11.77
CA LEU A 31 -0.95 4.06 -11.32
C LEU A 31 -0.37 2.68 -11.02
N PRO A 32 -0.11 2.37 -9.76
CA PRO A 32 0.50 1.11 -9.40
C PRO A 32 -0.56 -0.01 -9.35
N VAL A 33 -0.23 -1.19 -9.86
CA VAL A 33 -1.06 -2.41 -9.81
C VAL A 33 -0.56 -3.33 -8.71
N TYR A 34 -1.43 -3.74 -7.79
CA TYR A 34 -1.10 -4.66 -6.70
C TYR A 34 -1.48 -6.11 -7.06
N ASP A 35 -0.54 -7.05 -6.98
CA ASP A 35 -0.74 -8.44 -7.40
C ASP A 35 -1.26 -9.38 -6.29
N GLU A 36 -2.11 -8.89 -5.39
CA GLU A 36 -2.75 -9.61 -4.27
C GLU A 36 -1.82 -10.30 -3.25
N ARG A 37 -0.59 -10.64 -3.64
CA ARG A 37 0.40 -11.35 -2.86
C ARG A 37 1.23 -10.34 -2.11
N ARG A 38 2.15 -9.61 -2.75
CA ARG A 38 3.09 -8.68 -2.06
C ARG A 38 3.73 -7.61 -2.96
N ALA A 39 3.49 -7.64 -4.26
CA ALA A 39 4.20 -6.81 -5.20
C ALA A 39 3.28 -5.75 -5.83
N LEU A 40 3.87 -4.58 -5.97
CA LEU A 40 3.31 -3.45 -6.67
C LEU A 40 4.07 -3.28 -7.99
N TYR A 41 3.34 -3.09 -9.07
CA TYR A 41 3.89 -2.89 -10.40
C TYR A 41 3.52 -1.50 -10.88
N THR A 42 4.48 -0.74 -11.38
CA THR A 42 4.22 0.57 -11.95
C THR A 42 4.63 0.58 -13.41
N ALA A 43 3.85 1.27 -14.24
CA ALA A 43 4.29 1.62 -15.58
C ALA A 43 5.45 2.64 -15.47
N GLY A 44 6.67 2.14 -15.61
CA GLY A 44 7.89 2.92 -15.50
C GLY A 44 8.41 3.10 -14.06
N ARG A 45 9.62 3.66 -13.98
CA ARG A 45 10.39 3.83 -12.74
C ARG A 45 9.80 4.91 -11.84
N LEU A 46 9.61 4.62 -10.55
CA LEU A 46 9.22 5.62 -9.55
C LEU A 46 10.28 6.72 -9.42
N PRO A 47 9.90 7.96 -9.06
CA PRO A 47 10.84 9.07 -8.87
C PRO A 47 11.65 8.94 -7.55
N PHE A 48 11.82 7.72 -7.04
CA PHE A 48 12.61 7.39 -5.87
C PHE A 48 13.07 5.92 -5.95
N ILE A 49 14.14 5.59 -5.22
CA ILE A 49 14.67 4.21 -5.12
C ILE A 49 14.01 3.49 -3.95
N ALA A 50 13.92 4.14 -2.79
CA ALA A 50 13.20 3.65 -1.64
C ALA A 50 12.57 4.82 -0.88
N LYS A 51 11.36 4.63 -0.35
CA LYS A 51 10.67 5.63 0.47
C LYS A 51 9.73 4.94 1.47
N GLU A 52 9.71 5.45 2.70
CA GLU A 52 8.73 5.05 3.70
C GLU A 52 7.49 5.94 3.58
N PHE A 53 6.33 5.30 3.62
CA PHE A 53 5.02 5.95 3.57
C PHE A 53 4.25 5.65 4.84
N THR A 54 3.53 6.66 5.31
CA THR A 54 2.53 6.51 6.37
C THR A 54 1.16 6.69 5.76
N VAL A 55 0.31 5.67 5.86
CA VAL A 55 -1.09 5.76 5.45
C VAL A 55 -1.99 5.49 6.64
N THR A 56 -3.09 6.23 6.71
CA THR A 56 -4.13 6.01 7.72
C THR A 56 -5.19 5.10 7.13
N ILE A 57 -5.45 3.98 7.80
CA ILE A 57 -6.52 3.05 7.44
C ILE A 57 -7.68 3.24 8.41
N GLU A 58 -8.86 3.47 7.84
CA GLU A 58 -10.12 3.35 8.57
C GLU A 58 -10.47 1.86 8.59
N ASP A 59 -10.36 1.24 9.77
CA ASP A 59 -10.75 -0.15 9.96
C ASP A 59 -12.23 -0.16 10.35
N ASP A 60 -13.10 -0.43 9.38
CA ASP A 60 -14.49 -0.75 9.66
C ASP A 60 -14.52 -2.19 10.18
N ILE A 61 -14.30 -2.35 11.49
CA ILE A 61 -14.48 -3.62 12.16
C ILE A 61 -16.00 -3.84 12.21
N GLU A 62 -16.58 -4.35 11.13
CA GLU A 62 -18.04 -4.51 10.93
C GLU A 62 -18.75 -5.35 12.04
N TRP A 63 -18.03 -5.90 13.01
CA TRP A 63 -18.59 -6.65 14.14
C TRP A 63 -18.72 -5.83 15.44
N ILE A 64 -18.02 -4.70 15.56
CA ILE A 64 -18.04 -3.84 16.74
C ILE A 64 -17.97 -2.41 16.24
N GLY A 65 -19.06 -1.64 16.30
CA GLY A 65 -19.17 -0.26 15.75
C GLY A 65 -18.20 0.77 16.35
N ILE A 66 -16.90 0.54 16.19
CA ILE A 66 -15.77 1.27 16.71
C ILE A 66 -14.86 1.54 15.52
N THR A 67 -14.96 2.75 14.96
CA THR A 67 -14.04 3.21 13.93
C THR A 67 -12.66 3.40 14.54
N LYS A 68 -11.74 2.46 14.31
CA LYS A 68 -10.37 2.53 14.82
C LYS A 68 -9.44 3.05 13.72
N TRP A 69 -8.92 4.24 13.93
CA TRP A 69 -7.89 4.83 13.07
C TRP A 69 -6.53 4.28 13.48
N THR A 70 -5.86 3.54 12.60
CA THR A 70 -4.51 3.05 12.88
C THR A 70 -3.52 3.52 11.82
N PRO A 71 -2.44 4.23 12.21
CA PRO A 71 -1.38 4.57 11.28
C PRO A 71 -0.61 3.30 10.90
N LYS A 72 -0.43 3.08 9.60
CA LYS A 72 0.40 2.00 9.06
C LYS A 72 1.60 2.57 8.33
N ARG A 73 2.78 2.10 8.73
CA ARG A 73 4.03 2.37 8.03
C ARG A 73 4.27 1.29 6.98
N SER A 74 4.79 1.70 5.84
CA SER A 74 5.04 0.81 4.72
C SER A 74 6.26 1.30 3.94
N THR A 75 7.22 0.41 3.71
CA THR A 75 8.41 0.74 2.91
C THR A 75 8.22 0.27 1.48
N VAL A 76 8.47 1.18 0.54
CA VAL A 76 8.41 0.91 -0.89
C VAL A 76 9.84 0.92 -1.43
N GLN A 77 10.30 -0.20 -1.98
CA GLN A 77 11.64 -0.33 -2.59
C GLN A 77 11.52 -0.68 -4.07
N HIS A 78 12.32 -0.03 -4.92
CA HIS A 78 12.38 -0.24 -6.36
C HIS A 78 13.80 -0.66 -6.80
N SER A 79 13.91 -1.85 -7.40
CA SER A 79 15.16 -2.40 -7.94
C SER A 79 15.10 -2.58 -9.46
N GLY A 80 15.08 -1.49 -10.23
CA GLY A 80 15.09 -1.54 -11.70
C GLY A 80 13.82 -2.17 -12.30
N SER A 81 13.94 -2.98 -13.37
CA SER A 81 12.80 -3.60 -14.08
C SER A 81 11.97 -4.61 -13.27
N ARG A 82 12.15 -4.67 -11.94
CA ARG A 82 11.52 -5.63 -11.04
C ARG A 82 10.38 -5.01 -10.22
N PRO A 83 9.40 -5.82 -9.79
CA PRO A 83 8.31 -5.40 -8.92
C PRO A 83 8.79 -4.65 -7.67
N ILE A 84 7.95 -3.72 -7.23
CA ILE A 84 8.10 -2.98 -5.98
C ILE A 84 7.56 -3.85 -4.85
N PHE A 85 8.35 -4.08 -3.81
CA PHE A 85 7.94 -4.90 -2.68
C PHE A 85 7.58 -4.04 -1.47
N PHE A 86 6.51 -4.44 -0.78
CA PHE A 86 6.16 -3.93 0.56
C PHE A 86 6.77 -4.83 1.62
N ARG A 87 7.63 -4.26 2.47
CA ARG A 87 8.13 -4.87 3.69
C ARG A 87 7.58 -4.17 4.91
#